data_AF-A0A0C2I7I6-F1
#
_entry.id   AF-A0A0C2I7I6-F1
#
_cell.length_a   1.000
_cell.length_b   1.000
_cell.length_c   1.000
_cell.angle_alpha   90.00
_cell.angle_beta   90.00
_cell.angle_gamma   90.00
#
_symmetry.space_group_name_H-M   'P 1'
#
loop_
_entity.id
_entity.type
_entity.pdbx_description
1 polymer ?
#
loop_
_entity_poly.entity_id
_entity_poly.type
_entity_poly.pdbx_seq_one_letter_code
_entity_poly.pdbx_strand_id
1 'polypeptide(L)'
;MNPTDLDLSIFSISITIPGLQEKRTRKNQTYPSDRFNESIAFSDRFGFLSGGESSFGYESDIWRIDLETFEWIKLHITLQTGIYGHCMAVIDDYYLYSFGGICLAWRDLNTFERFLLRYPPLYRLCLERISRIHNYEYLANSLPAAINDELDLIS
;
A
#
# COMPACT_ATOMS: atom_id res chain seq x y z
N MET A 1 -37.05 2.26 -4.68
CA MET A 1 -36.36 1.23 -3.88
C MET A 1 -34.94 1.71 -3.69
N ASN A 2 -34.57 2.00 -2.43
CA ASN A 2 -33.29 2.59 -2.06
C ASN A 2 -32.14 1.59 -2.24
N PRO A 3 -31.00 1.99 -2.81
CA PRO A 3 -29.75 1.25 -2.73
C PRO A 3 -28.98 1.74 -1.51
N THR A 4 -29.25 1.18 -0.33
CA THR A 4 -28.50 1.50 0.90
C THR A 4 -27.96 0.25 1.58
N ASP A 5 -27.62 -0.80 0.82
CA ASP A 5 -26.97 -2.01 1.34
C ASP A 5 -25.60 -2.24 0.68
N LEU A 6 -24.71 -1.26 0.84
CA LEU A 6 -23.27 -1.47 0.74
C LEU A 6 -22.67 -0.89 2.01
N ASP A 7 -22.82 -1.66 3.09
CA ASP A 7 -22.15 -1.43 4.35
C ASP A 7 -20.66 -1.74 4.13
N LEU A 8 -19.94 -0.77 3.55
CA LEU A 8 -18.49 -0.75 3.54
C LEU A 8 -18.03 -0.46 4.97
N SER A 9 -17.94 -1.51 5.77
CA SER A 9 -17.30 -1.47 7.08
C SER A 9 -15.81 -1.20 6.86
N ILE A 10 -15.44 0.08 6.76
CA ILE A 10 -14.07 0.54 6.90
C ILE A 10 -13.72 0.30 8.37
N PHE A 11 -13.04 -0.80 8.65
CA PHE A 11 -12.41 -1.01 9.94
C PHE A 11 -11.30 0.03 10.07
N SER A 12 -11.61 1.17 10.71
CA SER A 12 -10.59 1.97 11.34
C SER A 12 -10.01 1.12 12.46
N ILE A 13 -8.88 0.47 12.20
CA ILE A 13 -8.08 -0.09 13.29
C ILE A 13 -7.42 1.12 13.97
N SER A 14 -8.19 1.82 14.82
CA SER A 14 -7.59 2.56 15.92
C SER A 14 -6.94 1.51 16.81
N ILE A 15 -5.64 1.26 16.61
CA ILE A 15 -4.84 0.43 17.52
C ILE A 15 -4.78 1.17 18.86
N THR A 16 -5.83 1.06 19.65
CA THR A 16 -5.76 1.31 21.08
C THR A 16 -5.53 -0.04 21.72
N ILE A 17 -4.27 -0.45 21.86
CA ILE A 17 -3.90 -1.63 22.66
C ILE A 17 -3.81 -1.17 24.11
N PRO A 18 -4.79 -1.46 24.98
CA PRO A 18 -4.68 -1.14 26.39
C PRO A 18 -3.75 -2.19 27.01
N GLY A 19 -2.49 -1.83 27.25
CA GLY A 19 -1.53 -2.73 27.91
C GLY A 19 -0.11 -2.76 27.34
N LEU A 20 0.18 -2.08 26.22
CA LEU A 20 1.57 -1.79 25.85
C LEU A 20 2.07 -0.62 26.72
N GLN A 21 2.43 -0.92 27.96
CA GLN A 21 3.36 -0.09 28.73
C GLN A 21 4.61 0.12 27.87
N GLU A 22 5.07 1.37 27.78
CA GLU A 22 6.21 1.81 26.96
C GLU A 22 7.39 0.83 27.02
N LYS A 23 7.48 -0.08 26.05
CA LYS A 23 8.75 -0.75 25.75
C LYS A 23 9.52 0.16 24.80
N ARG A 24 9.77 1.38 25.26
CA ARG A 24 10.55 2.39 24.56
C ARG A 24 12.04 2.06 24.67
N THR A 25 12.70 2.21 23.52
CA THR A 25 14.14 2.32 23.27
C THR A 25 14.96 1.05 23.04
N ARG A 26 15.14 0.71 21.75
CA ARG A 26 16.50 0.52 21.22
C ARG A 26 17.02 1.88 20.72
N LYS A 27 18.27 2.20 21.05
CA LYS A 27 18.91 3.53 20.95
C LYS A 27 18.89 4.24 19.57
N ASN A 28 18.38 3.61 18.51
CA ASN A 28 18.42 4.12 17.13
C ASN A 28 17.07 4.02 16.38
N GLN A 29 15.95 3.75 17.04
CA GLN A 29 14.65 3.61 16.35
C GLN A 29 14.08 4.98 15.94
N THR A 30 14.01 5.21 14.63
CA THR A 30 13.27 6.32 14.04
C THR A 30 11.82 5.89 13.80
N TYR A 31 10.89 6.82 13.97
CA TYR A 31 9.45 6.59 13.78
C TYR A 31 8.88 7.70 12.89
N PRO A 32 7.72 7.48 12.24
CA PRO A 32 7.00 8.56 11.56
C PRO A 32 6.78 9.74 12.49
N SER A 33 6.83 10.96 11.96
CA SER A 33 6.41 12.16 12.71
C SER A 33 4.92 12.08 13.05
N ASP A 34 4.52 12.68 14.16
CA ASP A 34 3.12 12.89 14.50
C ASP A 34 2.42 13.63 13.34
N ARG A 35 1.34 13.04 12.84
CA ARG A 35 0.61 13.50 11.66
C ARG A 35 -0.84 13.02 11.70
N PHE A 36 -1.68 13.60 10.86
CA PHE A 36 -3.07 13.19 10.66
C PHE A 36 -3.41 13.10 9.17
N ASN A 37 -4.51 12.40 8.84
CA ASN A 37 -4.94 12.12 7.47
C ASN A 37 -3.88 11.40 6.62
N GLU A 38 -2.96 10.69 7.27
CA GLU A 38 -2.10 9.71 6.64
C GLU A 38 -2.91 8.53 6.13
N SER A 39 -2.31 7.80 5.20
CA SER A 39 -2.87 6.57 4.67
C SER A 39 -2.05 5.41 5.15
N ILE A 40 -2.70 4.27 5.39
CA ILE A 40 -2.03 3.03 5.74
C ILE A 40 -2.59 1.88 4.91
N ALA A 41 -1.71 1.00 4.43
CA ALA A 41 -2.07 -0.22 3.73
C ALA A 41 -1.39 -1.41 4.40
N PHE A 42 -2.09 -2.54 4.49
CA PHE A 42 -1.61 -3.73 5.18
C PHE A 42 -1.50 -4.91 4.23
N SER A 43 -0.43 -5.67 4.40
CA SER A 43 -0.29 -7.05 3.94
C SER A 43 -0.28 -7.98 5.14
N ASP A 44 0.03 -9.26 4.92
CA ASP A 44 0.09 -10.27 5.98
C ASP A 44 1.08 -9.89 7.09
N ARG A 45 2.30 -9.49 6.71
CA ARG A 45 3.38 -9.19 7.66
C ARG A 45 3.64 -7.71 7.89
N PHE A 46 3.28 -6.84 6.95
CA PHE A 46 3.72 -5.45 6.95
C PHE A 46 2.57 -4.47 6.89
N GLY A 47 2.73 -3.34 7.58
CA GLY A 47 1.93 -2.13 7.37
C GLY A 47 2.78 -1.07 6.67
N PHE A 48 2.18 -0.31 5.76
CA PHE A 48 2.84 0.76 5.00
C PHE A 48 2.10 2.07 5.25
N LEU A 49 2.77 3.05 5.84
CA LEU A 49 2.23 4.37 6.16
C LEU A 49 2.84 5.41 5.22
N SER A 50 2.02 6.30 4.69
CA SER A 50 2.49 7.37 3.82
C SER A 50 1.63 8.62 3.98
N GLY A 51 2.21 9.76 3.59
CA GLY A 51 1.52 11.04 3.57
C GLY A 51 1.14 11.54 4.96
N GLY A 52 0.11 12.38 4.97
CA GLY A 52 -0.43 13.04 6.15
C GLY A 52 0.08 14.46 6.30
N GLU A 53 -0.56 15.19 7.21
CA GLU A 53 -0.21 16.55 7.59
C GLU A 53 0.42 16.53 8.99
N SER A 54 1.63 17.07 9.09
CA SER A 54 2.33 17.29 10.36
C SER A 54 2.43 18.79 10.65
N SER A 55 2.96 19.14 11.82
CA SER A 55 3.27 20.54 12.16
C SER A 55 4.30 21.19 11.22
N PHE A 56 5.00 20.40 10.40
CA PHE A 56 6.02 20.87 9.46
C PHE A 56 5.55 20.88 8.00
N GLY A 57 4.30 20.47 7.73
CA GLY A 57 3.70 20.46 6.40
C GLY A 57 3.20 19.08 5.98
N TYR A 58 3.03 18.88 4.67
CA TYR A 58 2.61 17.60 4.13
C TYR A 58 3.78 16.67 3.91
N GLU A 59 3.64 15.46 4.43
CA GLU A 59 4.68 14.44 4.40
C GLU A 59 4.61 13.67 3.08
N SER A 60 5.75 13.28 2.52
CA SER A 60 5.83 12.43 1.33
C SER A 60 6.56 11.12 1.60
N ASP A 61 7.01 10.91 2.83
CA ASP A 61 7.78 9.73 3.19
C ASP A 61 6.90 8.49 3.32
N ILE A 62 7.50 7.34 2.99
CA ILE A 62 6.85 6.04 3.12
C ILE A 62 7.57 5.26 4.22
N TRP A 63 6.81 4.79 5.18
CA TRP A 63 7.26 4.00 6.31
C TRP A 63 6.69 2.59 6.23
N ARG A 64 7.46 1.63 6.71
CA ARG A 64 7.01 0.25 6.90
C ARG A 64 7.10 -0.14 8.36
N ILE A 65 6.04 -0.74 8.89
CA ILE A 65 6.05 -1.44 10.17
C ILE A 65 6.04 -2.94 9.92
N ASP A 66 6.93 -3.68 10.58
CA ASP A 66 6.84 -5.14 10.68
C ASP A 66 5.85 -5.48 11.80
N LEU A 67 4.78 -6.22 11.48
CA LEU A 67 3.69 -6.53 12.43
C LEU A 67 4.06 -7.65 13.41
N GLU A 68 5.15 -8.40 13.17
CA GLU A 68 5.68 -9.39 14.12
C GLU A 68 6.59 -8.72 15.14
N THR A 69 7.47 -7.82 14.69
CA THR A 69 8.49 -7.19 15.55
C THR A 69 8.08 -5.83 16.10
N PHE A 70 7.05 -5.21 15.51
CA PHE A 70 6.62 -3.83 15.76
C PHE A 70 7.74 -2.79 15.54
N GLU A 71 8.67 -3.09 14.63
CA GLU A 71 9.75 -2.17 14.26
C GLU A 71 9.40 -1.37 13.01
N TRP A 72 9.62 -0.05 13.09
CA TRP A 72 9.44 0.88 11.97
C TRP A 72 10.73 1.08 11.19
N ILE A 73 10.60 1.19 9.87
CA ILE A 73 11.69 1.50 8.95
C ILE A 73 11.18 2.53 7.95
N LYS A 74 11.91 3.64 7.81
CA LYS A 74 11.70 4.60 6.71
C LYS A 74 12.25 4.01 5.42
N LEU A 75 11.43 3.91 4.39
CA LEU A 75 11.86 3.43 3.08
C LEU A 75 12.58 4.55 2.32
N HIS A 76 13.42 4.17 1.36
CA HIS A 76 14.11 5.13 0.48
C HIS A 76 13.21 5.68 -0.63
N ILE A 77 11.99 5.14 -0.78
CA ILE A 77 10.97 5.61 -1.72
C ILE A 77 10.08 6.67 -1.05
N THR A 78 9.61 7.63 -1.84
CA THR A 78 8.72 8.70 -1.38
C THR A 78 7.66 8.96 -2.44
N LEU A 79 6.53 9.50 -2.02
CA LEU A 79 5.56 10.11 -2.93
C LEU A 79 6.21 11.27 -3.70
N GLN A 80 5.72 11.56 -4.90
CA GLN A 80 6.21 12.69 -5.69
C GLN A 80 5.97 14.04 -5.01
N THR A 81 4.91 14.14 -4.20
CA THR A 81 4.53 15.35 -3.49
C THR A 81 3.97 14.97 -2.13
N GLY A 82 4.18 15.82 -1.12
CA GLY A 82 3.54 15.64 0.18
C GLY A 82 2.03 15.82 0.06
N ILE A 83 1.28 14.79 0.46
CA ILE A 83 -0.18 14.74 0.32
C ILE A 83 -0.81 14.14 1.58
N TYR A 84 -2.09 14.43 1.80
CA TYR A 84 -2.93 13.79 2.81
C TYR A 84 -4.27 13.34 2.19
N GLY A 85 -5.00 12.47 2.89
CA GLY A 85 -6.32 12.01 2.46
C GLY A 85 -6.29 11.17 1.17
N HIS A 86 -5.16 10.54 0.85
CA HIS A 86 -5.04 9.63 -0.28
C HIS A 86 -5.45 8.21 0.13
N CYS A 87 -5.58 7.32 -0.83
CA CYS A 87 -5.80 5.90 -0.57
C CYS A 87 -4.54 5.11 -0.93
N MET A 88 -4.25 4.06 -0.16
CA MET A 88 -3.18 3.13 -0.49
C MET A 88 -3.67 1.69 -0.54
N ALA A 89 -3.03 0.89 -1.38
CA ALA A 89 -3.21 -0.55 -1.46
C ALA A 89 -1.87 -1.24 -1.67
N VAL A 90 -1.65 -2.37 -0.99
CA VAL A 90 -0.46 -3.20 -1.18
C VAL A 90 -0.86 -4.52 -1.82
N ILE A 91 -0.06 -4.97 -2.79
CA ILE A 91 -0.27 -6.23 -3.50
C ILE A 91 0.96 -7.12 -3.29
N ASP A 92 0.75 -8.22 -2.56
CA ASP A 92 1.71 -9.33 -2.36
C ASP A 92 3.11 -8.90 -1.89
N ASP A 93 3.18 -7.82 -1.10
CA ASP A 93 4.43 -7.18 -0.64
C ASP A 93 5.39 -6.71 -1.75
N TYR A 94 4.96 -6.73 -3.02
CA TYR A 94 5.78 -6.29 -4.14
C TYR A 94 5.50 -4.87 -4.53
N TYR A 95 4.21 -4.50 -4.56
CA TYR A 95 3.78 -3.20 -5.04
C TYR A 95 2.95 -2.49 -4.00
N LEU A 96 3.30 -1.23 -3.77
CA LEU A 96 2.45 -0.29 -3.06
C LEU A 96 1.87 0.68 -4.09
N TYR A 97 0.55 0.86 -4.05
CA TYR A 97 -0.17 1.81 -4.86
C TYR A 97 -0.67 2.95 -3.99
N SER A 98 -0.56 4.17 -4.51
CA SER A 98 -1.15 5.37 -3.93
C SER A 98 -2.03 6.03 -4.98
N PHE A 99 -3.23 6.43 -4.58
CA PHE A 99 -4.15 7.16 -5.44
C PHE A 99 -4.78 8.33 -4.70
N GLY A 100 -4.88 9.45 -5.39
CA GLY A 100 -5.65 10.58 -4.91
C GLY A 100 -4.82 11.55 -4.06
N GLY A 101 -5.50 12.21 -3.14
CA GLY A 101 -4.91 13.08 -2.12
C GLY A 101 -4.96 14.57 -2.45
N ILE A 102 -4.62 15.36 -1.45
CA ILE A 102 -4.67 16.82 -1.49
C ILE A 102 -3.29 17.38 -1.15
N CYS A 103 -2.84 18.41 -1.87
CA CYS A 103 -1.61 19.16 -1.53
C CYS A 103 -1.85 20.67 -1.56
N LEU A 104 -0.86 21.48 -1.14
CA LEU A 104 -1.00 22.95 -1.08
C LEU A 104 -1.23 23.57 -2.46
N ALA A 105 -0.64 22.99 -3.50
CA ALA A 105 -0.68 23.54 -4.85
C ALA A 105 -1.95 23.14 -5.62
N TRP A 106 -2.54 21.98 -5.31
CA TRP A 106 -3.67 21.41 -6.04
C TRP A 106 -4.64 20.75 -5.07
N ARG A 107 -5.90 21.20 -5.09
CA ARG A 107 -6.93 20.76 -4.13
C ARG A 107 -7.37 19.31 -4.31
N ASP A 108 -7.24 18.75 -5.51
CA ASP A 108 -7.54 17.35 -5.79
C ASP A 108 -6.51 16.80 -6.77
N LEU A 109 -5.67 15.87 -6.32
CA LEU A 109 -4.75 15.13 -7.18
C LEU A 109 -5.44 13.83 -7.59
N ASN A 110 -5.54 13.57 -8.90
CA ASN A 110 -5.90 12.25 -9.43
C ASN A 110 -4.65 11.42 -9.76
N THR A 111 -3.56 11.67 -9.03
CA THR A 111 -2.27 11.01 -9.28
C THR A 111 -2.35 9.57 -8.81
N PHE A 112 -1.95 8.65 -9.69
CA PHE A 112 -1.79 7.24 -9.39
C PHE A 112 -0.30 6.90 -9.40
N GLU A 113 0.25 6.55 -8.24
CA GLU A 113 1.65 6.17 -8.08
C GLU A 113 1.77 4.69 -7.73
N ARG A 114 2.79 4.03 -8.29
CA ARG A 114 3.14 2.64 -7.99
C ARG A 114 4.60 2.57 -7.56
N PHE A 115 4.84 1.96 -6.41
CA PHE A 115 6.17 1.76 -5.84
C PHE A 115 6.54 0.29 -5.78
N LEU A 116 7.80 -0.01 -6.07
CA LEU A 116 8.37 -1.35 -5.92
C LEU A 116 8.96 -1.49 -4.50
N LEU A 117 8.31 -2.31 -3.67
CA LEU A 117 8.75 -2.60 -2.30
C LEU A 117 9.82 -3.70 -2.26
N ARG A 118 9.64 -4.72 -3.11
CA ARG A 118 10.53 -5.87 -3.29
C ARG A 118 10.43 -6.32 -4.75
N TYR A 119 11.51 -6.85 -5.30
CA TYR A 119 11.47 -7.45 -6.63
C TYR A 119 10.57 -8.70 -6.64
N PRO A 120 9.54 -8.76 -7.51
CA PRO A 120 8.80 -9.97 -7.74
C PRO A 120 9.70 -11.09 -8.27
N PRO A 121 9.37 -12.36 -7.99
CA PRO A 121 10.02 -13.47 -8.65
C PRO A 121 9.81 -13.38 -10.16
N LEU A 122 10.78 -13.86 -10.94
CA LEU A 122 10.71 -13.88 -12.40
C LEU A 122 9.40 -14.51 -12.90
N TYR A 123 8.95 -15.57 -12.23
CA TYR A 123 7.69 -16.23 -12.54
C TYR A 123 6.49 -15.27 -12.51
N ARG A 124 6.39 -14.41 -11.49
CA ARG A 124 5.32 -13.40 -11.41
C ARG A 124 5.44 -12.34 -12.49
N LEU A 125 6.66 -11.89 -12.79
CA LEU A 125 6.87 -10.95 -13.91
C LEU A 125 6.46 -11.56 -15.25
N CYS A 126 6.71 -12.86 -15.46
CA CYS A 126 6.24 -13.60 -16.62
C CYS A 126 4.70 -13.66 -16.66
N LEU A 127 4.04 -13.99 -15.55
CA LEU A 127 2.57 -14.01 -15.47
C LEU A 127 1.97 -12.63 -15.78
N GLU A 128 2.46 -11.56 -15.14
CA GLU A 128 2.03 -10.18 -15.42
C GLU A 128 2.29 -9.77 -16.88
N ARG A 129 3.33 -10.32 -17.51
CA ARG A 129 3.60 -10.05 -18.91
C ARG A 129 2.59 -10.77 -19.80
N ILE A 130 2.31 -12.04 -19.52
CA ILE A 130 1.36 -12.85 -20.28
C ILE A 130 -0.05 -12.27 -20.19
N SER A 131 -0.50 -11.85 -19.00
CA SER A 131 -1.84 -11.28 -18.81
C SER A 131 -2.08 -9.99 -19.63
N ARG A 132 -1.01 -9.28 -20.02
CA ARG A 132 -1.09 -8.05 -20.82
C ARG A 132 -0.96 -8.26 -22.32
N ILE A 133 -0.68 -9.48 -22.79
CA ILE A 133 -0.53 -9.75 -24.24
C ILE A 133 -1.91 -9.71 -24.90
N HIS A 134 -2.07 -8.87 -25.93
CA HIS A 134 -3.20 -8.96 -26.85
C HIS A 134 -3.13 -10.33 -27.54
N ASN A 135 -4.18 -11.16 -27.37
CA ASN A 135 -4.29 -12.60 -27.72
C ASN A 135 -4.04 -13.61 -26.57
N TYR A 136 -4.27 -13.23 -25.30
CA TYR A 136 -4.29 -14.19 -24.19
C TYR A 136 -5.18 -15.40 -24.48
N GLU A 137 -6.36 -15.24 -25.10
CA GLU A 137 -7.26 -16.34 -25.43
C GLU A 137 -6.59 -17.44 -26.30
N TYR A 138 -5.68 -17.07 -27.20
CA TYR A 138 -4.93 -18.04 -28.00
C TYR A 138 -3.88 -18.78 -27.16
N LEU A 139 -3.20 -18.06 -26.26
CA LEU A 139 -2.19 -18.64 -25.36
C LEU A 139 -2.84 -19.52 -24.28
N ALA A 140 -4.00 -19.14 -23.76
CA ALA A 140 -4.72 -19.87 -22.71
C ALA A 140 -4.99 -21.32 -23.11
N ASN A 141 -5.31 -21.57 -24.38
CA ASN A 141 -5.52 -22.92 -24.92
C ASN A 141 -4.25 -23.78 -24.99
N SER A 142 -3.06 -23.16 -24.93
CA SER A 142 -1.76 -23.85 -24.98
C SER A 142 -1.09 -23.94 -23.62
N LEU A 143 -1.58 -23.22 -22.61
CA LEU A 143 -1.02 -23.18 -21.27
C LEU A 143 -1.58 -24.30 -20.39
N PRO A 144 -0.78 -24.86 -19.47
CA PRO A 144 -1.29 -25.73 -18.42
C PRO A 144 -2.40 -25.06 -17.60
N ALA A 145 -3.43 -25.83 -17.21
CA ALA A 145 -4.58 -25.32 -16.45
C ALA A 145 -4.18 -24.52 -15.19
N ALA A 146 -3.20 -25.01 -14.43
CA ALA A 146 -2.70 -24.32 -13.23
C ALA A 146 -2.17 -22.90 -13.51
N ILE A 147 -1.58 -22.66 -14.70
CA ILE A 147 -1.10 -21.33 -15.09
C ILE A 147 -2.28 -20.43 -15.48
N ASN A 148 -3.31 -20.96 -16.13
CA ASN A 148 -4.52 -20.18 -16.46
C ASN A 148 -5.27 -19.77 -15.18
N ASP A 149 -5.41 -20.68 -14.22
CA ASP A 149 -6.04 -20.39 -12.93
C ASP A 149 -5.32 -19.24 -12.20
N GLU A 150 -3.98 -19.21 -12.24
CA GLU A 150 -3.18 -18.13 -11.67
C GLU A 150 -3.29 -16.82 -12.47
N LEU A 151 -3.45 -16.88 -13.80
CA LEU A 151 -3.63 -15.71 -14.64
C LEU A 151 -4.97 -15.03 -14.39
N ASP A 152 -6.04 -15.81 -14.18
CA ASP A 152 -7.38 -15.30 -13.87
C ASP A 152 -7.43 -14.59 -12.50
N LEU A 153 -6.54 -14.96 -11.56
CA LEU A 153 -6.41 -14.29 -10.26
C LEU A 153 -5.69 -12.92 -10.35
N ILE A 154 -4.95 -12.65 -11.42
CA ILE A 154 -4.16 -11.41 -11.59
C ILE A 154 -4.65 -10.50 -12.72
N SER A 155 -5.69 -10.91 -13.46
CA SER A 155 -6.35 -10.13 -14.52
C SER A 155 -7.44 -9.22 -13.98
#